data_AF-A0AA36P9B5-F1
#
_entry.id   AF-A0AA36P9B5-F1
#
_cell.length_a   1.000
_cell.length_b   1.000
_cell.length_c   1.000
_cell.angle_alpha   90.00
_cell.angle_beta   90.00
_cell.angle_gamma   90.00
#
_symmetry.space_group_name_H-M   'P 1'
#
loop_
_entity.id
_entity.type
_entity.pdbx_description
1 polymer ?
#
loop_
_entity_poly.entity_id
_entity_poly.type
_entity_poly.pdbx_seq_one_letter_code
_entity_poly.pdbx_strand_id
1 'polypeptide(L)'
;MKLQKQLLEAVEHKQLRPLDVQFALTVAGDEHPAVTLAAALLSHDAGEGHVCLPLSRLENNEASHPLLATCVSEIGELQNWEECLLASQAVSRGDEPTPMILCGDRLYLNRMWCNERTVARFFNEVNHAIEVDEALLAQTLDKLFPVSDEINWQKVAAAVALTRRISVISGGPGTGKTTTVAKLLAALIQMADGERCRIRLAAPTGKAAARLTESLGKALRQLPLTAEQKKRIPEDASTLHRLLGAQPGSQRLRHHAGNPLHLDVLVVDEASMIDLPMMSRLIDALPDHARVIFLGDRDQLASVEAGAVLGDICAYANAGFTAERAGQLSRLTGSHVPAGTGTEAASLRDSLCLLQKSYRFGSDSGIGQLAAAINRGDKTAVKTVFQQDFTDIEKRLLQSGEDYIAMLEEVLAGYGRYLDLLQARAEPDLIIQAFNEYQLLCALREGPFGVAGLNERIEQFMQQKRKIHRHPHSRWYEGRPVMIARNDSALGLFNGDIGIALDRGQGTRVWFAMPDGNIKSVQPSRLPEHETTWAMTVHKSQGSEFDHAALILPSQRTPVVTRELVYTAVTRARRRLSLYADERILSAAIATRTERRSGLAALFSSRG
;
A
#
# COMPACT_ATOMS: atom_id res chain seq x y z
N MET A 1 26.22 -13.31 -30.50
CA MET A 1 26.93 -14.32 -29.67
C MET A 1 27.66 -13.75 -28.45
N LYS A 2 28.39 -12.62 -28.55
CA LYS A 2 29.10 -12.06 -27.38
C LYS A 2 28.15 -11.40 -26.37
N LEU A 3 27.22 -10.53 -26.77
CA LEU A 3 26.19 -9.97 -25.86
C LEU A 3 25.38 -11.03 -25.12
N GLN A 4 24.95 -12.11 -25.79
CA GLN A 4 24.23 -13.20 -25.14
C GLN A 4 25.03 -13.82 -23.98
N LYS A 5 26.34 -14.00 -24.16
CA LYS A 5 27.23 -14.51 -23.11
C LYS A 5 27.35 -13.49 -21.96
N GLN A 6 27.46 -12.21 -22.27
CA GLN A 6 27.49 -11.13 -21.26
C GLN A 6 26.19 -11.07 -20.44
N LEU A 7 25.04 -11.22 -21.09
CA LEU A 7 23.74 -11.26 -20.40
C LEU A 7 23.60 -12.49 -19.50
N LEU A 8 24.12 -13.65 -19.91
CA LEU A 8 24.14 -14.84 -19.07
C LEU A 8 25.07 -14.65 -17.85
N GLU A 9 26.22 -14.00 -18.03
CA GLU A 9 27.12 -13.63 -16.93
C GLU A 9 26.45 -12.65 -15.95
N ALA A 10 25.61 -11.74 -16.42
CA ALA A 10 24.82 -10.86 -15.56
C ALA A 10 23.83 -11.62 -14.65
N VAL A 11 23.35 -12.79 -15.10
CA VAL A 11 22.49 -13.68 -14.29
C VAL A 11 23.30 -14.36 -13.19
N GLU A 12 24.53 -14.80 -13.47
CA GLU A 12 25.44 -15.39 -12.47
C GLU A 12 25.76 -14.39 -11.35
N HIS A 13 25.92 -13.12 -11.70
CA HIS A 13 26.10 -12.02 -10.75
C HIS A 13 24.82 -11.52 -10.10
N LYS A 14 23.65 -12.14 -10.37
CA LYS A 14 22.32 -11.74 -9.89
C LYS A 14 21.93 -10.29 -10.20
N GLN A 15 22.49 -9.73 -11.28
CA GLN A 15 22.12 -8.40 -11.77
C GLN A 15 20.88 -8.45 -12.66
N LEU A 16 20.71 -9.53 -13.44
CA LEU A 16 19.49 -9.81 -14.20
C LEU A 16 18.87 -11.12 -13.75
N ARG A 17 17.55 -11.24 -13.92
CA ARG A 17 16.86 -12.51 -13.72
C ARG A 17 16.93 -13.33 -15.01
N PRO A 18 16.83 -14.67 -14.94
CA PRO A 18 16.74 -15.51 -16.13
C PRO A 18 15.61 -15.08 -17.08
N LEU A 19 14.48 -14.61 -16.52
CA LEU A 19 13.35 -14.09 -17.28
C LEU A 19 13.75 -12.91 -18.17
N ASP A 20 14.56 -11.98 -17.64
CA ASP A 20 14.93 -10.74 -18.33
C ASP A 20 15.77 -11.04 -19.58
N VAL A 21 16.73 -11.96 -19.44
CA VAL A 21 17.59 -12.39 -20.53
C VAL A 21 16.82 -13.19 -21.57
N GLN A 22 15.98 -14.13 -21.17
CA GLN A 22 15.20 -14.94 -22.12
C GLN A 22 14.18 -14.08 -22.87
N PHE A 23 13.53 -13.14 -22.20
CA PHE A 23 12.65 -12.16 -22.84
C PHE A 23 13.40 -11.37 -23.91
N ALA A 24 14.55 -10.80 -23.57
CA ALA A 24 15.36 -10.03 -24.51
C ALA A 24 15.80 -10.84 -25.74
N LEU A 25 16.32 -12.06 -25.53
CA LEU A 25 16.81 -12.91 -26.63
C LEU A 25 15.69 -13.35 -27.58
N THR A 26 14.48 -13.58 -27.06
CA THR A 26 13.34 -14.03 -27.87
C THR A 26 12.64 -12.88 -28.59
N VAL A 27 12.54 -11.71 -27.95
CA VAL A 27 11.83 -10.54 -28.50
C VAL A 27 12.71 -9.73 -29.45
N ALA A 28 13.97 -9.46 -29.09
CA ALA A 28 14.88 -8.74 -29.97
C ALA A 28 15.46 -9.64 -31.08
N GLY A 29 15.47 -10.96 -30.88
CA GLY A 29 16.00 -11.92 -31.86
C GLY A 29 17.45 -11.60 -32.27
N ASP A 30 17.68 -11.51 -33.58
CA ASP A 30 18.99 -11.21 -34.19
C ASP A 30 19.16 -9.72 -34.56
N GLU A 31 18.34 -8.83 -33.98
CA GLU A 31 18.45 -7.39 -34.22
C GLU A 31 19.69 -6.76 -33.57
N HIS A 32 19.82 -5.43 -33.70
CA HIS A 32 20.96 -4.70 -33.17
C HIS A 32 21.13 -4.94 -31.65
N PRO A 33 22.36 -5.18 -31.14
CA PRO A 33 22.63 -5.48 -29.73
C PRO A 33 22.01 -4.49 -28.73
N ALA A 34 21.86 -3.22 -29.14
CA ALA A 34 21.19 -2.18 -28.36
C ALA A 34 19.73 -2.52 -28.02
N VAL A 35 18.99 -3.12 -28.96
CA VAL A 35 17.58 -3.53 -28.77
C VAL A 35 17.51 -4.65 -27.75
N THR A 36 18.40 -5.64 -27.85
CA THR A 36 18.48 -6.75 -26.90
C THR A 36 18.81 -6.26 -25.49
N LEU A 37 19.77 -5.34 -25.34
CA LEU A 37 20.09 -4.77 -24.03
C LEU A 37 18.93 -3.94 -23.47
N ALA A 38 18.31 -3.09 -24.29
CA ALA A 38 17.16 -2.29 -23.88
C ALA A 38 15.99 -3.16 -23.43
N ALA A 39 15.70 -4.26 -24.13
CA ALA A 39 14.66 -5.22 -23.76
C ALA A 39 14.98 -5.93 -22.43
N ALA A 40 16.24 -6.29 -22.19
CA ALA A 40 16.68 -6.92 -20.94
C ALA A 40 16.52 -5.95 -19.75
N LEU A 41 16.98 -4.71 -19.91
CA LEU A 41 16.86 -3.66 -18.89
C LEU A 41 15.40 -3.26 -18.65
N LEU A 42 14.59 -3.18 -19.69
CA LEU A 42 13.15 -2.93 -19.57
C LEU A 42 12.46 -4.04 -18.76
N SER A 43 12.77 -5.31 -19.04
CA SER A 43 12.23 -6.44 -18.29
C SER A 43 12.70 -6.44 -16.83
N HIS A 44 13.97 -6.08 -16.61
CA HIS A 44 14.55 -5.95 -15.28
C HIS A 44 13.85 -4.87 -14.46
N ASP A 45 13.79 -3.64 -14.98
CA ASP A 45 13.13 -2.49 -14.35
C ASP A 45 11.63 -2.79 -14.10
N ALA A 46 10.95 -3.43 -15.06
CA ALA A 46 9.58 -3.89 -14.89
C ALA A 46 9.44 -4.94 -13.78
N GLY A 47 10.46 -5.77 -13.60
CA GLY A 47 10.59 -6.73 -12.51
C GLY A 47 10.74 -6.13 -11.12
N GLU A 48 11.45 -5.01 -11.03
CA GLU A 48 11.62 -4.22 -9.80
C GLU A 48 10.42 -3.31 -9.51
N GLY A 49 9.48 -3.23 -10.47
CA GLY A 49 8.19 -2.54 -10.32
C GLY A 49 8.12 -1.18 -10.97
N HIS A 50 9.09 -0.80 -11.82
CA HIS A 50 8.96 0.35 -12.71
C HIS A 50 7.98 0.05 -13.85
N VAL A 51 7.22 1.04 -14.29
CA VAL A 51 6.25 0.89 -15.40
C VAL A 51 6.94 1.07 -16.75
N CYS A 52 7.97 1.92 -16.79
CA CYS A 52 8.69 2.30 -18.00
C CYS A 52 10.19 2.44 -17.76
N LEU A 53 10.94 2.41 -18.85
CA LEU A 53 12.36 2.72 -18.92
C LEU A 53 12.57 4.02 -19.72
N PRO A 54 12.89 5.15 -19.06
CA PRO A 54 13.26 6.38 -19.77
C PRO A 54 14.55 6.19 -20.58
N LEU A 55 14.61 6.71 -21.81
CA LEU A 55 15.81 6.55 -22.64
C LEU A 55 17.02 7.29 -22.08
N SER A 56 16.82 8.38 -21.34
CA SER A 56 17.89 9.05 -20.58
C SER A 56 18.67 8.15 -19.61
N ARG A 57 18.12 6.98 -19.21
CA ARG A 57 18.86 5.96 -18.43
C ARG A 57 19.67 4.98 -19.29
N LEU A 58 19.40 4.93 -20.58
CA LEU A 58 20.15 4.15 -21.57
C LEU A 58 21.29 4.98 -22.18
N GLU A 59 21.19 6.31 -22.15
CA GLU A 59 22.25 7.21 -22.60
C GLU A 59 23.55 6.98 -21.80
N ASN A 60 24.66 6.86 -22.53
CA ASN A 60 25.97 6.39 -22.09
C ASN A 60 26.53 7.17 -20.88
N ASN A 61 26.15 6.76 -19.68
CA ASN A 61 26.89 7.08 -18.47
C ASN A 61 27.09 5.81 -17.63
N GLU A 62 28.31 5.58 -17.16
CA GLU A 62 28.68 4.43 -16.32
C GLU A 62 27.92 4.40 -14.98
N ALA A 63 27.29 5.50 -14.59
CA ALA A 63 26.48 5.64 -13.38
C ALA A 63 25.01 5.17 -13.55
N SER A 64 24.53 4.89 -14.77
CA SER A 64 23.13 4.54 -15.04
C SER A 64 22.82 3.07 -14.74
N HIS A 65 23.67 2.16 -15.21
CA HIS A 65 23.55 0.72 -14.97
C HIS A 65 24.90 0.02 -15.21
N PRO A 66 25.42 -0.83 -14.30
CA PRO A 66 26.72 -1.47 -14.45
C PRO A 66 26.85 -2.34 -15.72
N LEU A 67 25.73 -2.88 -16.20
CA LEU A 67 25.68 -3.66 -17.44
C LEU A 67 25.85 -2.83 -18.71
N LEU A 68 25.48 -1.54 -18.69
CA LEU A 68 25.68 -0.67 -19.85
C LEU A 68 27.18 -0.54 -20.12
N ALA A 69 27.98 -0.26 -19.07
CA ALA A 69 29.44 -0.13 -19.16
C ALA A 69 30.13 -1.35 -19.80
N THR A 70 29.67 -2.56 -19.47
CA THR A 70 30.23 -3.81 -20.05
C THR A 70 29.82 -4.02 -21.51
N CYS A 71 28.61 -3.59 -21.87
CA CYS A 71 28.04 -3.79 -23.21
C CYS A 71 28.37 -2.67 -24.21
N VAL A 72 28.87 -1.50 -23.76
CA VAL A 72 29.18 -0.33 -24.62
C VAL A 72 30.07 -0.73 -25.81
N SER A 73 31.04 -1.62 -25.59
CA SER A 73 31.97 -2.06 -26.64
C SER A 73 31.29 -2.76 -27.84
N GLU A 74 30.11 -3.35 -27.65
CA GLU A 74 29.34 -4.00 -28.71
C GLU A 74 28.27 -3.08 -29.32
N ILE A 75 27.86 -2.06 -28.58
CA ILE A 75 26.79 -1.14 -28.94
C ILE A 75 27.33 0.07 -29.73
N GLY A 76 28.58 0.49 -29.44
CA GLY A 76 29.18 1.71 -29.98
C GLY A 76 28.62 2.98 -29.32
N GLU A 77 29.07 4.15 -29.77
CA GLU A 77 28.46 5.43 -29.40
C GLU A 77 27.14 5.63 -30.15
N LEU A 78 26.06 5.07 -29.61
CA LEU A 78 24.71 5.31 -30.12
C LEU A 78 24.26 6.73 -29.74
N GLN A 79 24.28 7.63 -30.72
CA GLN A 79 23.81 9.01 -30.55
C GLN A 79 22.29 9.11 -30.54
N ASN A 80 21.57 8.15 -31.12
CA ASN A 80 20.11 8.17 -31.24
C ASN A 80 19.49 6.81 -30.88
N TRP A 81 19.16 6.63 -29.59
CA TRP A 81 18.49 5.43 -29.10
C TRP A 81 17.09 5.26 -29.69
N GLU A 82 16.35 6.35 -29.88
CA GLU A 82 14.98 6.31 -30.41
C GLU A 82 14.94 5.72 -31.82
N GLU A 83 15.82 6.17 -32.71
CA GLU A 83 15.88 5.68 -34.10
C GLU A 83 16.30 4.20 -34.16
N CYS A 84 17.29 3.80 -33.36
CA CYS A 84 17.75 2.40 -33.33
C CYS A 84 16.66 1.46 -32.80
N LEU A 85 15.95 1.86 -31.75
CA LEU A 85 14.86 1.07 -31.18
C LEU A 85 13.67 0.98 -32.15
N LEU A 86 13.25 2.09 -32.78
CA LEU A 86 12.11 2.10 -33.71
C LEU A 86 12.40 1.46 -35.07
N ALA A 87 13.67 1.30 -35.45
CA ALA A 87 14.04 0.54 -36.63
C ALA A 87 13.76 -0.97 -36.48
N SER A 88 13.69 -1.45 -35.23
CA SER A 88 13.38 -2.82 -34.88
C SER A 88 11.87 -3.08 -34.94
N GLN A 89 11.47 -4.28 -35.36
CA GLN A 89 10.07 -4.70 -35.38
C GLN A 89 9.54 -5.07 -33.97
N ALA A 90 10.44 -5.15 -32.98
CA ALA A 90 10.07 -5.41 -31.60
C ALA A 90 9.52 -4.15 -30.89
N VAL A 91 9.73 -2.95 -31.45
CA VAL A 91 9.32 -1.67 -30.87
C VAL A 91 8.49 -0.88 -31.87
N SER A 92 7.35 -0.34 -31.43
CA SER A 92 6.56 0.61 -32.23
C SER A 92 6.18 1.83 -31.40
N ARG A 93 5.47 2.79 -32.02
CA ARG A 93 4.87 3.93 -31.30
C ARG A 93 3.47 3.60 -30.76
N GLY A 94 3.03 2.34 -30.87
CA GLY A 94 1.70 1.87 -30.47
C GLY A 94 0.68 1.82 -31.59
N ASP A 95 1.13 1.98 -32.84
CA ASP A 95 0.39 1.80 -34.08
C ASP A 95 0.24 0.33 -34.47
N GLU A 96 1.24 -0.49 -34.13
CA GLU A 96 1.25 -1.93 -34.41
C GLU A 96 1.18 -2.78 -33.12
N PRO A 97 0.70 -4.04 -33.19
CA PRO A 97 0.74 -4.98 -32.07
C PRO A 97 2.16 -5.45 -31.71
N THR A 98 2.99 -4.57 -31.15
CA THR A 98 4.37 -4.87 -30.75
C THR A 98 4.50 -5.25 -29.27
N PRO A 99 5.56 -5.99 -28.89
CA PRO A 99 5.83 -6.31 -27.49
C PRO A 99 6.29 -5.09 -26.69
N MET A 100 7.05 -4.18 -27.31
CA MET A 100 7.53 -2.95 -26.69
C MET A 100 6.94 -1.72 -27.39
N ILE A 101 6.71 -0.65 -26.62
CA ILE A 101 6.16 0.61 -27.09
C ILE A 101 7.11 1.73 -26.68
N LEU A 102 7.49 2.58 -27.63
CA LEU A 102 8.20 3.82 -27.36
C LEU A 102 7.22 5.01 -27.46
N CYS A 103 6.95 5.65 -26.32
CA CYS A 103 6.01 6.77 -26.23
C CYS A 103 6.67 7.96 -25.54
N GLY A 104 6.91 9.03 -26.30
CA GLY A 104 7.85 10.08 -25.89
C GLY A 104 9.24 9.48 -25.68
N ASP A 105 9.92 9.89 -24.62
CA ASP A 105 11.27 9.42 -24.27
C ASP A 105 11.27 8.19 -23.33
N ARG A 106 10.24 7.34 -23.43
CA ARG A 106 10.02 6.22 -22.50
C ARG A 106 9.67 4.95 -23.26
N LEU A 107 10.44 3.89 -22.99
CA LEU A 107 10.21 2.54 -23.49
C LEU A 107 9.38 1.74 -22.48
N TYR A 108 8.39 1.00 -22.97
CA TYR A 108 7.44 0.25 -22.17
C TYR A 108 7.28 -1.18 -22.68
N LEU A 109 6.89 -2.08 -21.78
CA LEU A 109 6.14 -3.28 -22.19
C LEU A 109 4.74 -2.84 -22.63
N ASN A 110 4.23 -3.36 -23.75
CA ASN A 110 2.93 -2.98 -24.30
C ASN A 110 1.79 -3.10 -23.26
N ARG A 111 1.80 -4.17 -22.45
CA ARG A 111 0.85 -4.34 -21.34
C ARG A 111 0.85 -3.14 -20.37
N MET A 112 2.03 -2.66 -20.00
CA MET A 112 2.17 -1.55 -19.05
C MET A 112 1.72 -0.24 -19.67
N TRP A 113 2.08 0.02 -20.93
CA TRP A 113 1.63 1.19 -21.67
C TRP A 113 0.09 1.25 -21.81
N CYS A 114 -0.55 0.14 -22.19
CA CYS A 114 -2.01 0.04 -22.26
C CYS A 114 -2.66 0.31 -20.91
N ASN A 115 -2.19 -0.35 -19.83
CA ASN A 115 -2.71 -0.13 -18.49
C ASN A 115 -2.56 1.32 -18.03
N GLU A 116 -1.41 1.94 -18.31
CA GLU A 116 -1.12 3.33 -17.96
C GLU A 116 -2.05 4.30 -18.68
N ARG A 117 -2.31 4.09 -19.98
CA ARG A 117 -3.28 4.90 -20.73
C ARG A 117 -4.71 4.75 -20.22
N THR A 118 -5.14 3.55 -19.87
CA THR A 118 -6.46 3.32 -19.26
C THR A 118 -6.61 4.12 -17.97
N VAL A 119 -5.59 4.09 -17.11
CA VAL A 119 -5.58 4.85 -15.84
C VAL A 119 -5.58 6.36 -16.10
N ALA A 120 -4.71 6.87 -16.97
CA ALA A 120 -4.64 8.30 -17.28
C ALA A 120 -5.97 8.82 -17.84
N ARG A 121 -6.56 8.10 -18.80
CA ARG A 121 -7.86 8.45 -19.40
C ARG A 121 -8.99 8.47 -18.38
N PHE A 122 -9.00 7.50 -17.45
CA PHE A 122 -10.02 7.40 -16.42
C PHE A 122 -10.04 8.63 -15.50
N PHE A 123 -8.88 9.12 -15.08
CA PHE A 123 -8.82 10.29 -14.20
C PHE A 123 -8.96 11.63 -14.93
N ASN A 124 -8.63 11.70 -16.22
CA ASN A 124 -8.69 12.94 -17.01
C ASN A 124 -10.03 13.16 -17.75
N GLU A 125 -10.47 12.18 -18.54
CA GLU A 125 -11.58 12.32 -19.50
C GLU A 125 -12.89 11.75 -18.95
N VAL A 126 -12.81 10.63 -18.26
CA VAL A 126 -13.99 9.87 -17.80
C VAL A 126 -14.59 10.48 -16.53
N ASN A 127 -13.77 11.22 -15.76
CA ASN A 127 -14.20 11.96 -14.59
C ASN A 127 -14.96 13.22 -14.99
N HIS A 128 -16.18 13.37 -14.48
CA HIS A 128 -17.00 14.56 -14.70
C HIS A 128 -17.55 15.11 -13.39
N ALA A 129 -17.97 16.38 -13.45
CA ALA A 129 -18.72 17.02 -12.38
C ALA A 129 -20.10 16.38 -12.26
N ILE A 130 -20.51 16.06 -11.04
CA ILE A 130 -21.88 15.64 -10.76
C ILE A 130 -22.63 16.88 -10.29
N GLU A 131 -23.66 17.26 -11.03
CA GLU A 131 -24.54 18.35 -10.64
C GLU A 131 -25.37 17.94 -9.42
N VAL A 132 -25.30 18.76 -8.38
CA VAL A 132 -26.04 18.59 -7.13
C VAL A 132 -26.51 19.96 -6.68
N ASP A 133 -27.65 20.02 -6.00
CA ASP A 133 -28.10 21.24 -5.34
C ASP A 133 -27.11 21.62 -4.24
N GLU A 134 -26.34 22.70 -4.46
CA GLU A 134 -25.31 23.18 -3.53
C GLU A 134 -25.89 23.54 -2.16
N ALA A 135 -27.12 24.08 -2.11
CA ALA A 135 -27.75 24.48 -0.86
C ALA A 135 -28.17 23.27 -0.03
N LEU A 136 -28.81 22.28 -0.66
CA LEU A 136 -29.18 21.02 0.00
C LEU A 136 -27.93 20.25 0.46
N LEU A 137 -26.91 20.19 -0.38
CA LEU A 137 -25.64 19.54 -0.06
C LEU A 137 -24.96 20.22 1.14
N ALA A 138 -24.84 21.54 1.14
CA ALA A 138 -24.23 22.30 2.24
C ALA A 138 -24.97 22.04 3.57
N GLN A 139 -26.30 22.10 3.58
CA GLN A 139 -27.11 21.80 4.77
C GLN A 139 -26.92 20.36 5.27
N THR A 140 -26.80 19.41 4.35
CA THR A 140 -26.56 18.01 4.70
C THR A 140 -25.17 17.83 5.32
N LEU A 141 -24.16 18.48 4.77
CA LEU A 141 -22.80 18.48 5.32
C LEU A 141 -22.73 19.16 6.69
N ASP A 142 -23.45 20.27 6.90
CA ASP A 142 -23.53 20.97 8.19
C ASP A 142 -24.12 20.09 9.30
N LYS A 143 -25.08 19.22 8.97
CA LYS A 143 -25.65 18.26 9.93
C LYS A 143 -24.69 17.13 10.29
N LEU A 144 -23.82 16.73 9.36
CA LEU A 144 -22.90 15.60 9.53
C LEU A 144 -21.54 15.99 10.11
N PHE A 145 -21.09 17.22 9.85
CA PHE A 145 -19.83 17.75 10.32
C PHE A 145 -20.11 18.90 11.28
N PRO A 146 -19.67 18.81 12.55
CA PRO A 146 -19.88 19.89 13.50
C PRO A 146 -19.23 21.18 12.97
N VAL A 147 -19.89 22.30 13.21
CA VAL A 147 -19.39 23.62 12.84
C VAL A 147 -18.12 23.90 13.64
N SER A 148 -17.04 24.27 12.95
CA SER A 148 -15.78 24.68 13.54
C SER A 148 -15.29 25.96 12.87
N ASP A 149 -14.60 26.82 13.63
CA ASP A 149 -13.97 28.04 13.10
C ASP A 149 -12.79 27.72 12.16
N GLU A 150 -12.19 26.54 12.32
CA GLU A 150 -11.13 26.02 11.45
C GLU A 150 -11.71 25.29 10.22
N ILE A 151 -10.98 25.33 9.11
CA ILE A 151 -11.26 24.54 7.91
C ILE A 151 -11.29 23.04 8.24
N ASN A 152 -12.44 22.41 8.01
CA ASN A 152 -12.59 20.97 8.21
C ASN A 152 -12.29 20.20 6.91
N TRP A 153 -11.06 19.70 6.78
CA TRP A 153 -10.64 18.91 5.61
C TRP A 153 -11.46 17.64 5.37
N GLN A 154 -12.09 17.07 6.40
CA GLN A 154 -13.00 15.93 6.21
C GLN A 154 -14.31 16.36 5.52
N LYS A 155 -14.81 17.55 5.85
CA LYS A 155 -15.98 18.17 5.19
C LYS A 155 -15.66 18.51 3.73
N VAL A 156 -14.47 19.07 3.48
CA VAL A 156 -13.96 19.32 2.11
C VAL A 156 -13.88 18.02 1.32
N ALA A 157 -13.30 16.96 1.89
CA ALA A 157 -13.19 15.65 1.24
C ALA A 157 -14.56 15.05 0.87
N ALA A 158 -15.55 15.16 1.76
CA ALA A 158 -16.91 14.73 1.47
C ALA A 158 -17.54 15.56 0.33
N ALA A 159 -17.39 16.89 0.35
CA ALA A 159 -17.88 17.76 -0.73
C ALA A 159 -17.22 17.44 -2.08
N VAL A 160 -15.90 17.17 -2.09
CA VAL A 160 -15.17 16.77 -3.31
C VAL A 160 -15.74 15.47 -3.88
N ALA A 161 -15.90 14.46 -3.04
CA ALA A 161 -16.39 13.14 -3.46
C ALA A 161 -17.87 13.12 -3.86
N LEU A 162 -18.70 14.05 -3.35
CA LEU A 162 -20.11 14.16 -3.74
C LEU A 162 -20.32 14.88 -5.08
N THR A 163 -19.35 15.71 -5.50
CA THR A 163 -19.46 16.55 -6.70
C THR A 163 -18.57 16.07 -7.86
N ARG A 164 -17.79 15.00 -7.66
CA ARG A 164 -16.98 14.35 -8.71
C ARG A 164 -17.36 12.89 -8.82
N ARG A 165 -17.37 12.37 -10.04
CA ARG A 165 -17.59 10.93 -10.27
C ARG A 165 -16.48 10.09 -9.66
N ILE A 166 -15.24 10.49 -9.89
CA ILE A 166 -14.05 9.81 -9.40
C ILE A 166 -13.37 10.76 -8.43
N SER A 167 -13.04 10.27 -7.25
CA SER A 167 -12.35 11.05 -6.22
C SER A 167 -11.34 10.21 -5.44
N VAL A 168 -10.29 10.87 -4.95
CA VAL A 168 -9.27 10.26 -4.10
C VAL A 168 -9.16 11.07 -2.81
N ILE A 169 -9.32 10.39 -1.68
CA ILE A 169 -9.11 10.95 -0.35
C ILE A 169 -7.83 10.35 0.21
N SER A 170 -6.78 11.15 0.22
CA SER A 170 -5.48 10.77 0.77
C SER A 170 -5.34 11.28 2.20
N GLY A 171 -4.67 10.54 3.07
CA GLY A 171 -4.29 11.03 4.39
C GLY A 171 -3.54 9.98 5.20
N GLY A 172 -2.69 10.43 6.12
CA GLY A 172 -1.96 9.57 7.03
C GLY A 172 -2.85 8.71 7.93
N PRO A 173 -2.31 7.72 8.64
CA PRO A 173 -3.06 6.95 9.63
C PRO A 173 -3.59 7.86 10.74
N GLY A 174 -4.83 7.63 11.19
CA GLY A 174 -5.45 8.45 12.22
C GLY A 174 -6.04 9.79 11.76
N THR A 175 -5.99 10.14 10.47
CA THR A 175 -6.64 11.34 9.91
C THR A 175 -8.16 11.24 9.81
N GLY A 176 -8.74 10.09 10.18
CA GLY A 176 -10.18 9.86 10.17
C GLY A 176 -10.77 9.56 8.80
N LYS A 177 -9.98 9.05 7.83
CA LYS A 177 -10.46 8.62 6.49
C LYS A 177 -11.76 7.81 6.55
N THR A 178 -11.80 6.77 7.38
CA THR A 178 -12.98 5.90 7.53
C THR A 178 -14.20 6.65 8.06
N THR A 179 -14.03 7.54 9.04
CA THR A 179 -15.12 8.38 9.56
C THR A 179 -15.62 9.37 8.51
N THR A 180 -14.71 9.97 7.73
CA THR A 180 -15.05 10.84 6.60
C THR A 180 -15.90 10.09 5.57
N VAL A 181 -15.52 8.85 5.24
CA VAL A 181 -16.27 8.00 4.30
C VAL A 181 -17.63 7.60 4.85
N ALA A 182 -17.74 7.29 6.14
CA ALA A 182 -19.04 7.00 6.76
C ALA A 182 -20.00 8.20 6.61
N LYS A 183 -19.52 9.41 6.88
CA LYS A 183 -20.31 10.64 6.70
C LYS A 183 -20.62 10.92 5.23
N LEU A 184 -19.68 10.71 4.33
CA LEU A 184 -19.87 10.81 2.88
C LEU A 184 -20.97 9.88 2.39
N LEU A 185 -20.92 8.60 2.77
CA LEU A 185 -21.95 7.62 2.40
C LEU A 185 -23.30 7.97 3.02
N ALA A 186 -23.33 8.46 4.26
CA ALA A 186 -24.55 8.94 4.89
C ALA A 186 -25.18 10.11 4.12
N ALA A 187 -24.38 11.10 3.69
CA ALA A 187 -24.86 12.19 2.84
C ALA A 187 -25.41 11.68 1.51
N LEU A 188 -24.70 10.75 0.87
CA LEU A 188 -25.08 10.16 -0.41
C LEU A 188 -26.41 9.39 -0.31
N ILE A 189 -26.62 8.65 0.78
CA ILE A 189 -27.87 7.93 1.07
C ILE A 189 -29.02 8.92 1.39
N GLN A 190 -28.74 10.03 2.07
CA GLN A 190 -29.73 11.06 2.40
C GLN A 190 -30.16 11.89 1.19
N MET A 191 -29.26 12.10 0.22
CA MET A 191 -29.56 12.90 -0.97
C MET A 191 -30.24 12.09 -2.09
N ALA A 192 -30.13 10.76 -2.08
CA ALA A 192 -30.68 9.88 -3.10
C ALA A 192 -32.14 9.47 -2.82
N ASP A 193 -33.02 10.42 -2.48
CA ASP A 193 -34.41 10.12 -2.14
C ASP A 193 -35.14 9.43 -3.31
N GLY A 194 -35.53 8.16 -3.11
CA GLY A 194 -36.27 7.34 -4.08
C GLY A 194 -35.42 6.48 -5.04
N GLU A 195 -34.13 6.80 -5.22
CA GLU A 195 -33.24 6.04 -6.10
C GLU A 195 -32.54 4.88 -5.38
N ARG A 196 -32.42 3.74 -6.06
CA ARG A 196 -31.75 2.56 -5.52
C ARG A 196 -30.23 2.73 -5.61
N CYS A 197 -29.61 3.32 -4.60
CA CYS A 197 -28.15 3.47 -4.52
C CYS A 197 -27.47 2.17 -4.04
N ARG A 198 -26.80 1.46 -4.96
CA ARG A 198 -26.03 0.23 -4.69
C ARG A 198 -24.59 0.59 -4.37
N ILE A 199 -24.27 0.65 -3.08
CA ILE A 199 -22.92 0.90 -2.59
C ILE A 199 -22.17 -0.44 -2.47
N ARG A 200 -20.95 -0.50 -2.99
CA ARG A 200 -20.02 -1.61 -2.76
C ARG A 200 -18.74 -1.12 -2.09
N LEU A 201 -18.26 -1.91 -1.14
CA LEU A 201 -17.01 -1.68 -0.44
C LEU A 201 -15.98 -2.71 -0.87
N ALA A 202 -14.76 -2.27 -1.16
CA ALA A 202 -13.67 -3.14 -1.54
C ALA A 202 -12.34 -2.71 -0.92
N ALA A 203 -11.42 -3.67 -0.80
CA ALA A 203 -10.04 -3.42 -0.47
C ALA A 203 -9.12 -4.42 -1.19
N PRO A 204 -7.82 -4.14 -1.36
CA PRO A 204 -6.89 -5.06 -2.03
C PRO A 204 -6.70 -6.39 -1.30
N THR A 205 -6.76 -6.40 0.03
CA THR A 205 -6.52 -7.57 0.87
C THR A 205 -7.74 -7.94 1.71
N GLY A 206 -7.86 -9.22 2.09
CA GLY A 206 -8.97 -9.71 2.92
C GLY A 206 -9.01 -9.04 4.30
N LYS A 207 -7.83 -8.84 4.90
CA LYS A 207 -7.69 -8.14 6.18
C LYS A 207 -8.14 -6.69 6.13
N ALA A 208 -7.77 -5.95 5.07
CA ALA A 208 -8.24 -4.58 4.88
C ALA A 208 -9.75 -4.54 4.66
N ALA A 209 -10.32 -5.48 3.88
CA ALA A 209 -11.76 -5.58 3.69
C ALA A 209 -12.50 -5.85 5.01
N ALA A 210 -12.02 -6.79 5.83
CA ALA A 210 -12.61 -7.08 7.13
C ALA A 210 -12.61 -5.86 8.06
N ARG A 211 -11.49 -5.13 8.12
CA ARG A 211 -11.36 -3.88 8.91
C ARG A 211 -12.27 -2.77 8.41
N LEU A 212 -12.41 -2.65 7.09
CA LEU A 212 -13.31 -1.69 6.46
C LEU A 212 -14.77 -1.99 6.85
N THR A 213 -15.19 -3.25 6.80
CA THR A 213 -16.52 -3.71 7.26
C THR A 213 -16.76 -3.33 8.72
N GLU A 214 -15.84 -3.68 9.62
CA GLU A 214 -15.98 -3.41 11.05
C GLU A 214 -16.05 -1.90 11.34
N SER A 215 -15.12 -1.14 10.77
CA SER A 215 -14.94 0.28 11.09
C SER A 215 -16.04 1.15 10.49
N LEU A 216 -16.42 0.92 9.23
CA LEU A 216 -17.56 1.61 8.62
C LEU A 216 -18.88 1.18 9.25
N GLY A 217 -19.05 -0.11 9.58
CA GLY A 217 -20.24 -0.60 10.25
C GLY A 217 -20.47 0.08 11.61
N LYS A 218 -19.40 0.22 12.42
CA LYS A 218 -19.46 0.97 13.69
C LYS A 218 -19.75 2.45 13.48
N ALA A 219 -19.06 3.11 12.55
CA ALA A 219 -19.23 4.55 12.29
C ALA A 219 -20.62 4.89 11.75
N LEU A 220 -21.15 4.10 10.81
CA LEU A 220 -22.46 4.34 10.21
C LEU A 220 -23.62 4.11 11.21
N ARG A 221 -23.46 3.18 12.17
CA ARG A 221 -24.45 2.95 13.24
C ARG A 221 -24.60 4.15 14.18
N GLN A 222 -23.57 4.96 14.34
CA GLN A 222 -23.58 6.17 15.17
C GLN A 222 -24.24 7.38 14.48
N LEU A 223 -24.42 7.34 13.16
CA LEU A 223 -24.99 8.45 12.39
C LEU A 223 -26.52 8.46 12.43
N PRO A 224 -27.16 9.65 12.36
CA PRO A 224 -28.61 9.81 12.42
C PRO A 224 -29.25 9.41 11.08
N LEU A 225 -29.37 8.11 10.83
CA LEU A 225 -30.03 7.52 9.66
C LEU A 225 -31.33 6.83 10.05
N THR A 226 -32.35 6.97 9.20
CA THR A 226 -33.63 6.26 9.34
C THR A 226 -33.47 4.75 9.11
N ALA A 227 -34.44 3.95 9.52
CA ALA A 227 -34.40 2.49 9.35
C ALA A 227 -34.30 2.07 7.87
N GLU A 228 -34.95 2.80 6.96
CA GLU A 228 -34.86 2.54 5.52
C GLU A 228 -33.49 2.89 4.94
N GLN A 229 -32.91 4.01 5.36
CA GLN A 229 -31.56 4.41 4.96
C GLN A 229 -30.52 3.39 5.47
N LYS A 230 -30.72 2.85 6.67
CA LYS A 230 -29.84 1.79 7.22
C LYS A 230 -29.85 0.51 6.39
N LYS A 231 -30.95 0.16 5.72
CA LYS A 231 -31.01 -0.99 4.80
C LYS A 231 -30.21 -0.79 3.52
N ARG A 232 -29.87 0.45 3.18
CA ARG A 232 -29.02 0.79 2.01
C ARG A 232 -27.53 0.75 2.34
N ILE A 233 -27.17 0.58 3.62
CA ILE A 233 -25.78 0.44 4.05
C ILE A 233 -25.26 -0.93 3.61
N PRO A 234 -24.09 -1.01 2.96
CA PRO A 234 -23.46 -2.29 2.63
C PRO A 234 -23.12 -3.07 3.91
N GLU A 235 -23.49 -4.35 3.94
CA GLU A 235 -23.21 -5.23 5.08
C GLU A 235 -21.73 -5.62 5.16
N ASP A 236 -21.12 -5.93 4.01
CA ASP A 236 -19.75 -6.44 3.92
C ASP A 236 -18.92 -5.76 2.82
N ALA A 237 -17.63 -5.59 3.10
CA ALA A 237 -16.62 -5.34 2.09
C ALA A 237 -16.02 -6.65 1.55
N SER A 238 -15.50 -6.60 0.33
CA SER A 238 -14.86 -7.74 -0.33
C SER A 238 -13.46 -7.39 -0.85
N THR A 239 -12.65 -8.40 -1.17
CA THR A 239 -11.37 -8.14 -1.86
C THR A 239 -11.63 -7.70 -3.30
N LEU A 240 -10.74 -6.88 -3.88
CA LEU A 240 -10.83 -6.48 -5.30
C LEU A 240 -10.93 -7.70 -6.24
N HIS A 241 -10.13 -8.74 -5.97
CA HIS A 241 -10.18 -10.00 -6.71
C HIS A 241 -11.56 -10.68 -6.64
N ARG A 242 -12.19 -10.70 -5.46
CA ARG A 242 -13.53 -11.27 -5.29
C ARG A 242 -14.60 -10.39 -5.95
N LEU A 243 -14.46 -9.07 -5.87
CA LEU A 243 -15.36 -8.11 -6.52
C LEU A 243 -15.37 -8.30 -8.04
N LEU A 244 -14.20 -8.44 -8.66
CA LEU A 244 -14.03 -8.64 -10.10
C LEU A 244 -14.32 -10.08 -10.55
N GLY A 245 -14.47 -11.01 -9.60
CA GLY A 245 -14.71 -12.42 -9.87
C GLY A 245 -13.52 -13.10 -10.54
N ALA A 246 -12.32 -12.94 -9.98
CA ALA A 246 -11.11 -13.60 -10.45
C ALA A 246 -11.24 -15.12 -10.34
N GLN A 247 -10.94 -15.83 -11.43
CA GLN A 247 -11.04 -17.28 -11.50
C GLN A 247 -9.72 -17.94 -11.05
N PRO A 248 -9.74 -18.89 -10.08
CA PRO A 248 -8.53 -19.60 -9.66
C PRO A 248 -7.82 -20.26 -10.84
N GLY A 249 -6.50 -20.10 -10.92
CA GLY A 249 -5.68 -20.66 -12.00
C GLY A 249 -5.81 -19.96 -13.36
N SER A 250 -6.54 -18.84 -13.44
CA SER A 250 -6.68 -18.05 -14.67
C SER A 250 -6.45 -16.57 -14.42
N GLN A 251 -6.07 -15.85 -15.47
CA GLN A 251 -6.02 -14.39 -15.49
C GLN A 251 -7.38 -13.76 -15.87
N ARG A 252 -8.38 -14.59 -16.16
CA ARG A 252 -9.72 -14.13 -16.53
C ARG A 252 -10.48 -13.61 -15.30
N LEU A 253 -11.11 -12.47 -15.50
CA LEU A 253 -12.04 -11.86 -14.57
C LEU A 253 -13.47 -12.04 -15.10
N ARG A 254 -14.43 -12.27 -14.20
CA ARG A 254 -15.85 -12.30 -14.57
C ARG A 254 -16.33 -10.92 -15.01
N HIS A 255 -15.87 -9.87 -14.34
CA HIS A 255 -16.23 -8.50 -14.66
C HIS A 255 -15.10 -7.81 -15.42
N HIS A 256 -15.47 -7.16 -16.51
CA HIS A 256 -14.62 -6.48 -17.48
C HIS A 256 -15.50 -5.56 -18.35
N ALA A 257 -14.95 -4.89 -19.36
CA ALA A 257 -15.70 -3.92 -20.18
C ALA A 257 -17.00 -4.49 -20.78
N GLY A 258 -16.96 -5.72 -21.31
CA GLY A 258 -18.15 -6.44 -21.79
C GLY A 258 -19.10 -7.01 -20.72
N ASN A 259 -18.76 -6.97 -19.44
CA ASN A 259 -19.64 -7.37 -18.33
C ASN A 259 -19.37 -6.49 -17.08
N PRO A 260 -19.85 -5.23 -17.07
CA PRO A 260 -19.57 -4.29 -15.99
C PRO A 260 -20.11 -4.75 -14.63
N LEU A 261 -19.58 -4.15 -13.57
CA LEU A 261 -20.08 -4.31 -12.21
C LEU A 261 -21.45 -3.66 -12.05
N HIS A 262 -22.34 -4.30 -11.28
CA HIS A 262 -23.66 -3.77 -10.96
C HIS A 262 -23.61 -2.96 -9.67
N LEU A 263 -23.12 -1.72 -9.75
CA LEU A 263 -22.99 -0.80 -8.62
C LEU A 263 -23.17 0.65 -9.07
N ASP A 264 -23.56 1.51 -8.14
CA ASP A 264 -23.69 2.96 -8.36
C ASP A 264 -22.57 3.73 -7.65
N VAL A 265 -22.05 3.17 -6.54
CA VAL A 265 -20.94 3.74 -5.78
C VAL A 265 -19.99 2.62 -5.38
N LEU A 266 -18.70 2.77 -5.68
CA LEU A 266 -17.62 1.89 -5.22
C LEU A 266 -16.68 2.68 -4.31
N VAL A 267 -16.48 2.17 -3.09
CA VAL A 267 -15.43 2.67 -2.19
C VAL A 267 -14.32 1.64 -2.15
N VAL A 268 -13.09 2.07 -2.44
CA VAL A 268 -11.91 1.22 -2.36
C VAL A 268 -10.96 1.76 -1.29
N ASP A 269 -10.78 1.01 -0.21
CA ASP A 269 -9.86 1.36 0.88
C ASP A 269 -8.47 0.75 0.67
N GLU A 270 -7.46 1.32 1.33
CA GLU A 270 -6.05 0.96 1.19
C GLU A 270 -5.56 0.98 -0.27
N ALA A 271 -5.95 2.00 -1.02
CA ALA A 271 -5.62 2.20 -2.43
C ALA A 271 -4.12 2.33 -2.71
N SER A 272 -3.30 2.58 -1.68
CA SER A 272 -1.82 2.57 -1.76
C SER A 272 -1.28 1.19 -2.16
N MET A 273 -2.01 0.11 -1.86
CA MET A 273 -1.65 -1.25 -2.25
C MET A 273 -2.10 -1.64 -3.68
N ILE A 274 -2.85 -0.79 -4.39
CA ILE A 274 -3.33 -1.09 -5.74
C ILE A 274 -2.22 -0.81 -6.75
N ASP A 275 -1.77 -1.86 -7.43
CA ASP A 275 -0.83 -1.77 -8.55
C ASP A 275 -1.51 -1.33 -9.85
N LEU A 276 -0.70 -1.03 -10.87
CA LEU A 276 -1.18 -0.56 -12.15
C LEU A 276 -2.08 -1.59 -12.88
N PRO A 277 -1.73 -2.90 -12.96
CA PRO A 277 -2.59 -3.89 -13.61
C PRO A 277 -3.95 -4.10 -12.93
N MET A 278 -4.01 -4.10 -11.59
CA MET A 278 -5.26 -4.22 -10.86
C MET A 278 -6.13 -2.96 -11.05
N MET A 279 -5.52 -1.78 -11.06
CA MET A 279 -6.24 -0.53 -11.32
C MET A 279 -6.86 -0.52 -12.71
N SER A 280 -6.13 -0.89 -13.76
CA SER A 280 -6.68 -0.90 -15.13
C SER A 280 -7.83 -1.91 -15.26
N ARG A 281 -7.66 -3.12 -14.72
CA ARG A 281 -8.71 -4.16 -14.69
C ARG A 281 -9.95 -3.74 -13.89
N LEU A 282 -9.75 -2.99 -12.80
CA LEU A 282 -10.85 -2.42 -12.04
C LEU A 282 -11.62 -1.39 -12.87
N ILE A 283 -10.89 -0.48 -13.53
CA ILE A 283 -11.47 0.57 -14.38
C ILE A 283 -12.31 -0.04 -15.50
N ASP A 284 -11.79 -1.04 -16.21
CA ASP A 284 -12.50 -1.73 -17.28
C ASP A 284 -13.82 -2.36 -16.82
N ALA A 285 -13.95 -2.69 -15.52
CA ALA A 285 -15.15 -3.30 -14.97
C ALA A 285 -16.19 -2.28 -14.46
N LEU A 286 -15.91 -0.98 -14.49
CA LEU A 286 -16.82 0.05 -13.98
C LEU A 286 -17.87 0.46 -15.03
N PRO A 287 -19.16 0.58 -14.65
CA PRO A 287 -20.15 1.20 -15.53
C PRO A 287 -20.02 2.73 -15.56
N ASP A 288 -20.54 3.37 -16.61
CA ASP A 288 -20.41 4.82 -16.84
C ASP A 288 -21.07 5.70 -15.77
N HIS A 289 -22.11 5.20 -15.09
CA HIS A 289 -22.78 5.91 -14.00
C HIS A 289 -22.12 5.70 -12.63
N ALA A 290 -21.15 4.78 -12.50
CA ALA A 290 -20.56 4.48 -11.22
C ALA A 290 -19.69 5.64 -10.71
N ARG A 291 -19.93 6.02 -9.45
CA ARG A 291 -19.03 6.84 -8.65
C ARG A 291 -17.96 5.97 -7.99
N VAL A 292 -16.72 6.44 -7.94
CA VAL A 292 -15.60 5.72 -7.31
C VAL A 292 -14.84 6.62 -6.36
N ILE A 293 -14.62 6.12 -5.14
CA ILE A 293 -13.92 6.82 -4.07
C ILE A 293 -12.74 5.95 -3.65
N PHE A 294 -11.52 6.42 -3.88
CA PHE A 294 -10.31 5.76 -3.41
C PHE A 294 -9.84 6.37 -2.09
N LEU A 295 -9.50 5.53 -1.13
CA LEU A 295 -8.94 5.93 0.15
C LEU A 295 -7.55 5.34 0.28
N GLY A 296 -6.60 6.16 0.73
CA GLY A 296 -5.25 5.66 0.95
C GLY A 296 -4.35 6.69 1.60
N ASP A 297 -3.09 6.33 1.73
CA ASP A 297 -2.03 7.23 2.16
C ASP A 297 -0.99 7.29 1.05
N ARG A 298 -0.69 8.49 0.56
CA ARG A 298 0.29 8.70 -0.52
C ARG A 298 1.72 8.38 -0.08
N ASP A 299 1.99 8.50 1.23
CA ASP A 299 3.33 8.37 1.80
C ASP A 299 3.58 6.93 2.31
N GLN A 300 2.55 6.07 2.29
CA GLN A 300 2.71 4.65 2.60
C GLN A 300 3.48 3.91 1.50
N LEU A 301 4.06 2.79 1.91
CA LEU A 301 4.74 1.85 1.03
C LEU A 301 3.84 1.44 -0.15
N ALA A 302 4.37 1.57 -1.36
CA ALA A 302 3.64 1.25 -2.59
C ALA A 302 3.29 -0.24 -2.70
N SER A 303 2.42 -0.58 -3.65
CA SER A 303 2.04 -1.96 -4.01
C SER A 303 3.28 -2.84 -4.24
N VAL A 304 3.19 -4.16 -4.07
CA VAL A 304 4.35 -5.03 -4.35
C VAL A 304 4.61 -5.16 -5.86
N GLU A 305 3.55 -5.24 -6.68
CA GLU A 305 3.67 -5.28 -8.15
C GLU A 305 3.92 -3.89 -8.75
N ALA A 306 4.22 -3.85 -10.05
CA ALA A 306 4.68 -2.65 -10.75
C ALA A 306 3.68 -1.47 -10.75
N GLY A 307 4.25 -0.27 -10.63
CA GLY A 307 3.54 1.01 -10.62
C GLY A 307 3.21 1.54 -9.22
N ALA A 308 3.19 2.86 -9.07
CA ALA A 308 2.75 3.56 -7.85
C ALA A 308 1.58 4.49 -8.17
N VAL A 309 0.45 3.92 -8.56
CA VAL A 309 -0.69 4.68 -9.10
C VAL A 309 -1.16 5.78 -8.14
N LEU A 310 -1.41 5.45 -6.87
CA LEU A 310 -1.87 6.43 -5.89
C LEU A 310 -0.82 7.52 -5.63
N GLY A 311 0.46 7.16 -5.59
CA GLY A 311 1.57 8.09 -5.36
C GLY A 311 1.68 9.13 -6.48
N ASP A 312 1.63 8.68 -7.73
CA ASP A 312 1.71 9.55 -8.91
C ASP A 312 0.50 10.47 -9.02
N ILE A 313 -0.70 9.95 -8.73
CA ILE A 313 -1.94 10.74 -8.69
C ILE A 313 -1.88 11.80 -7.59
N CYS A 314 -1.52 11.40 -6.37
CA CYS A 314 -1.48 12.30 -5.21
C CYS A 314 -0.33 13.32 -5.27
N ALA A 315 0.65 13.16 -6.16
CA ALA A 315 1.70 14.15 -6.37
C ALA A 315 1.11 15.50 -6.83
N TYR A 316 0.06 15.47 -7.65
CA TYR A 316 -0.66 16.66 -8.13
C TYR A 316 -1.51 17.34 -7.05
N ALA A 317 -1.82 16.66 -5.94
CA ALA A 317 -2.54 17.27 -4.83
C ALA A 317 -1.75 18.42 -4.18
N ASN A 318 -0.42 18.41 -4.29
CA ASN A 318 0.43 19.50 -3.78
C ASN A 318 0.21 20.83 -4.51
N ALA A 319 -0.28 20.78 -5.76
CA ALA A 319 -0.64 21.98 -6.51
C ALA A 319 -1.94 22.63 -6.01
N GLY A 320 -2.70 21.98 -5.12
CA GLY A 320 -3.98 22.46 -4.60
C GLY A 320 -5.11 22.43 -5.63
N PHE A 321 -6.31 22.84 -5.19
CA PHE A 321 -7.50 22.94 -6.05
C PHE A 321 -7.37 24.07 -7.09
N THR A 322 -8.11 23.98 -8.20
CA THR A 322 -8.28 25.14 -9.08
C THR A 322 -9.02 26.27 -8.37
N ALA A 323 -8.84 27.51 -8.83
CA ALA A 323 -9.44 28.69 -8.19
C ALA A 323 -10.98 28.64 -8.18
N GLU A 324 -11.59 28.21 -9.29
CA GLU A 324 -13.03 28.03 -9.39
C GLU A 324 -13.53 26.96 -8.41
N ARG A 325 -12.81 25.82 -8.35
CA ARG A 325 -13.15 24.72 -7.46
C ARG A 325 -13.03 25.10 -5.99
N ALA A 326 -11.96 25.82 -5.62
CA ALA A 326 -11.79 26.32 -4.26
C ALA A 326 -12.95 27.26 -3.86
N GLY A 327 -13.39 28.13 -4.77
CA GLY A 327 -14.58 28.97 -4.56
C GLY A 327 -15.87 28.15 -4.37
N GLN A 328 -16.07 27.11 -5.19
CA GLN A 328 -17.20 26.19 -5.05
C GLN A 328 -17.18 25.45 -3.71
N LEU A 329 -16.06 24.82 -3.36
CA LEU A 329 -15.91 24.10 -2.10
C LEU A 329 -16.07 25.04 -0.90
N SER A 330 -15.68 26.31 -1.04
CA SER A 330 -15.90 27.29 0.02
C SER A 330 -17.39 27.56 0.27
N ARG A 331 -18.20 27.62 -0.79
CA ARG A 331 -19.67 27.72 -0.65
C ARG A 331 -20.28 26.46 -0.04
N LEU A 332 -19.88 25.29 -0.52
CA LEU A 332 -20.40 24.00 -0.05
C LEU A 332 -20.05 23.69 1.42
N THR A 333 -18.89 24.13 1.86
CA THR A 333 -18.40 23.85 3.22
C THR A 333 -18.65 24.98 4.21
N GLY A 334 -18.99 26.18 3.75
CA GLY A 334 -19.15 27.37 4.60
C GLY A 334 -17.84 27.86 5.22
N SER A 335 -16.69 27.47 4.65
CA SER A 335 -15.36 27.86 5.13
C SER A 335 -14.47 28.20 3.94
N HIS A 336 -13.52 29.13 4.10
CA HIS A 336 -12.60 29.48 3.02
C HIS A 336 -11.64 28.32 2.70
N VAL A 337 -11.77 27.72 1.52
CA VAL A 337 -10.88 26.67 1.00
C VAL A 337 -9.78 27.32 0.16
N PRO A 338 -8.48 27.02 0.43
CA PRO A 338 -7.39 27.63 -0.32
C PRO A 338 -7.35 27.16 -1.78
N ALA A 339 -7.11 28.11 -2.69
CA ALA A 339 -6.85 27.84 -4.09
C ALA A 339 -5.36 27.59 -4.33
N GLY A 340 -5.06 26.61 -5.17
CA GLY A 340 -3.72 26.37 -5.69
C GLY A 340 -3.35 27.32 -6.81
N THR A 341 -2.05 27.43 -7.12
CA THR A 341 -1.56 28.21 -8.26
C THR A 341 -1.55 27.36 -9.54
N GLY A 342 -1.73 28.00 -10.70
CA GLY A 342 -1.65 27.36 -12.02
C GLY A 342 -2.90 26.57 -12.45
N THR A 343 -2.92 26.16 -13.73
CA THR A 343 -4.07 25.51 -14.40
C THR A 343 -3.78 24.09 -14.89
N GLU A 344 -2.62 23.54 -14.57
CA GLU A 344 -2.23 22.18 -14.96
C GLU A 344 -3.17 21.14 -14.34
N ALA A 345 -3.48 20.07 -15.07
CA ALA A 345 -4.25 18.91 -14.62
C ALA A 345 -5.52 19.24 -13.80
N ALA A 346 -6.34 20.20 -14.26
CA ALA A 346 -7.50 20.71 -13.54
C ALA A 346 -8.48 19.61 -13.09
N SER A 347 -8.88 18.71 -14.00
CA SER A 347 -9.80 17.60 -13.71
C SER A 347 -9.26 16.67 -12.61
N LEU A 348 -7.95 16.40 -12.65
CA LEU A 348 -7.28 15.57 -11.66
C LEU A 348 -7.25 16.29 -10.30
N ARG A 349 -6.67 17.49 -10.22
CA ARG A 349 -6.51 18.26 -8.97
C ARG A 349 -7.83 18.45 -8.23
N ASP A 350 -8.90 18.74 -8.97
CA ASP A 350 -10.23 18.98 -8.39
C ASP A 350 -10.95 17.73 -7.85
N SER A 351 -10.37 16.56 -8.08
CA SER A 351 -10.82 15.26 -7.59
C SER A 351 -10.00 14.73 -6.40
N LEU A 352 -8.90 15.40 -6.05
CA LEU A 352 -8.00 14.98 -4.96
C LEU A 352 -8.27 15.81 -3.71
N CYS A 353 -8.39 15.14 -2.56
CA CYS A 353 -8.42 15.81 -1.27
C CYS A 353 -7.42 15.16 -0.31
N LEU A 354 -6.57 15.99 0.34
CA LEU A 354 -5.60 15.54 1.34
C LEU A 354 -6.08 15.90 2.75
N LEU A 355 -6.27 14.89 3.60
CA LEU A 355 -6.57 15.08 5.01
C LEU A 355 -5.26 15.35 5.78
N GLN A 356 -5.14 16.55 6.31
CA GLN A 356 -3.91 17.02 6.97
C GLN A 356 -3.92 16.85 8.50
N LYS A 357 -5.10 16.84 9.12
CA LYS A 357 -5.26 16.77 10.58
C LYS A 357 -5.32 15.32 11.03
N SER A 358 -4.35 14.88 11.85
CA SER A 358 -4.42 13.60 12.56
C SER A 358 -5.18 13.79 13.87
N TYR A 359 -6.10 12.88 14.15
CA TYR A 359 -6.83 12.82 15.43
C TYR A 359 -6.29 11.72 16.34
N ARG A 360 -5.38 10.86 15.83
CA ARG A 360 -4.76 9.77 16.60
C ARG A 360 -3.57 10.25 17.41
N PHE A 361 -2.77 11.13 16.81
CA PHE A 361 -1.55 11.65 17.40
C PHE A 361 -1.74 13.17 17.55
N GLY A 362 -1.67 13.66 18.78
CA GLY A 362 -1.63 15.09 19.03
C GLY A 362 -0.30 15.68 18.54
N SER A 363 -0.19 17.02 18.56
CA SER A 363 1.06 17.72 18.25
C SER A 363 2.19 17.39 19.24
N ASP A 364 1.84 16.86 20.41
CA ASP A 364 2.71 16.43 21.49
C ASP A 364 3.20 14.97 21.38
N SER A 365 2.69 14.19 20.41
CA SER A 365 3.14 12.82 20.19
C SER A 365 4.43 12.76 19.36
N GLY A 366 5.46 12.11 19.90
CA GLY A 366 6.72 11.86 19.22
C GLY A 366 6.54 11.01 17.95
N ILE A 367 5.58 10.09 17.93
CA ILE A 367 5.26 9.28 16.73
C ILE A 367 4.80 10.17 15.57
N GLY A 368 3.88 11.12 15.85
CA GLY A 368 3.36 12.03 14.83
C GLY A 368 4.44 12.95 14.26
N GLN A 369 5.28 13.53 15.14
CA GLN A 369 6.39 14.38 14.72
C GLN A 369 7.46 13.60 13.95
N LEU A 370 7.79 12.39 14.40
CA LEU A 370 8.75 11.51 13.73
C LEU A 370 8.26 11.13 12.33
N ALA A 371 6.99 10.73 12.20
CA ALA A 371 6.38 10.38 10.92
C ALA A 371 6.41 11.57 9.93
N ALA A 372 6.07 12.78 10.40
CA ALA A 372 6.13 13.99 9.58
C ALA A 372 7.56 14.33 9.15
N ALA A 373 8.54 14.18 10.04
CA ALA A 373 9.95 14.42 9.76
C ALA A 373 10.52 13.41 8.74
N ILE A 374 10.14 12.12 8.86
CA ILE A 374 10.51 11.07 7.90
C ILE A 374 9.94 11.40 6.52
N ASN A 375 8.67 11.78 6.40
CA ASN A 375 8.06 12.09 5.10
C ASN A 375 8.75 13.25 4.38
N ARG A 376 9.17 14.27 5.13
CA ARG A 376 9.95 15.40 4.60
C ARG A 376 11.37 15.01 4.18
N GLY A 377 11.87 13.84 4.56
CA GLY A 377 13.26 13.45 4.36
C GLY A 377 14.23 14.23 5.25
N ASP A 378 13.74 14.87 6.32
CA ASP A 378 14.51 15.79 7.15
C ASP A 378 15.28 15.01 8.24
N LYS A 379 16.56 14.76 7.95
CA LYS A 379 17.46 14.04 8.87
C LYS A 379 17.68 14.78 10.17
N THR A 380 17.67 16.11 10.14
CA THR A 380 17.89 16.93 11.33
C THR A 380 16.68 16.90 12.23
N ALA A 381 15.47 17.06 11.67
CA ALA A 381 14.24 16.96 12.43
C ALA A 381 14.07 15.58 13.07
N VAL A 382 14.41 14.49 12.36
CA VAL A 382 14.37 13.13 12.93
C VAL A 382 15.29 13.02 14.15
N LYS A 383 16.50 13.57 14.09
CA LYS A 383 17.42 13.59 15.25
C LYS A 383 16.87 14.43 16.40
N THR A 384 16.33 15.61 16.10
CA THR A 384 15.73 16.50 17.10
C THR A 384 14.56 15.84 17.80
N VAL A 385 13.71 15.11 17.08
CA VAL A 385 12.57 14.38 17.67
C VAL A 385 13.07 13.32 18.67
N PHE A 386 14.13 12.57 18.36
CA PHE A 386 14.72 11.63 19.32
C PHE A 386 15.45 12.30 20.49
N GLN A 387 15.78 13.59 20.41
CA GLN A 387 16.40 14.35 21.51
C GLN A 387 15.39 14.99 22.46
N GLN A 388 14.11 15.07 22.08
CA GLN A 388 13.06 15.72 22.86
C GLN A 388 12.46 14.83 23.97
N ASP A 389 13.11 13.70 24.29
CA ASP A 389 12.76 12.76 25.36
C ASP A 389 11.24 12.44 25.45
N PHE A 390 10.61 12.25 24.29
CA PHE A 390 9.23 11.80 24.25
C PHE A 390 9.08 10.41 24.88
N THR A 391 7.98 10.19 25.60
CA THR A 391 7.70 8.91 26.27
C THR A 391 7.10 7.84 25.35
N ASP A 392 6.71 8.22 24.14
CA ASP A 392 6.07 7.34 23.15
C ASP A 392 7.03 6.81 22.07
N ILE A 393 8.27 7.31 22.00
CA ILE A 393 9.28 6.86 21.05
C ILE A 393 10.61 6.54 21.74
N GLU A 394 11.21 5.42 21.36
CA GLU A 394 12.55 5.03 21.82
C GLU A 394 13.42 4.60 20.65
N LYS A 395 14.71 4.97 20.68
CA LYS A 395 15.70 4.52 19.71
C LYS A 395 16.80 3.74 20.43
N ARG A 396 17.06 2.51 19.97
CA ARG A 396 18.14 1.65 20.45
C ARG A 396 19.15 1.46 19.32
N LEU A 397 20.43 1.57 19.65
CA LEU A 397 21.49 1.26 18.70
C LEU A 397 21.59 -0.26 18.52
N LEU A 398 21.87 -0.69 17.30
CA LEU A 398 22.02 -2.10 16.95
C LEU A 398 23.28 -2.25 16.10
N GLN A 399 24.43 -2.34 16.75
CA GLN A 399 25.75 -2.40 16.09
C GLN A 399 26.50 -3.69 16.41
N SER A 400 26.29 -4.24 17.60
CA SER A 400 26.97 -5.42 18.11
C SER A 400 26.02 -6.59 18.38
N GLY A 401 26.60 -7.77 18.62
CA GLY A 401 25.83 -8.93 19.07
C GLY A 401 25.24 -8.77 20.48
N GLU A 402 25.87 -7.95 21.33
CA GLU A 402 25.36 -7.64 22.68
C GLU A 402 24.10 -6.78 22.59
N ASP A 403 24.10 -5.76 21.72
CA ASP A 403 22.92 -4.94 21.43
C ASP A 403 21.76 -5.80 20.89
N TYR A 404 22.08 -6.80 20.07
CA TYR A 404 21.09 -7.73 19.53
C TYR A 404 20.44 -8.58 20.64
N ILE A 405 21.22 -9.02 21.62
CA ILE A 405 20.69 -9.76 22.78
C ILE A 405 19.82 -8.82 23.64
N ALA A 406 20.26 -7.60 23.90
CA ALA A 406 19.48 -6.61 24.63
C ALA A 406 18.14 -6.29 23.93
N MET A 407 18.15 -6.18 22.60
CA MET A 407 16.92 -6.05 21.81
C MET A 407 15.98 -7.25 22.00
N LEU A 408 16.50 -8.48 22.01
CA LEU A 408 15.67 -9.67 22.29
C LEU A 408 15.07 -9.63 23.70
N GLU A 409 15.81 -9.11 24.70
CA GLU A 409 15.28 -8.93 26.07
C GLU A 409 14.12 -7.94 26.11
N GLU A 410 14.24 -6.80 25.43
CA GLU A 410 13.15 -5.83 25.30
C GLU A 410 11.95 -6.39 24.53
N VAL A 411 12.20 -7.16 23.45
CA VAL A 411 11.13 -7.85 22.69
C VAL A 411 10.37 -8.83 23.58
N LEU A 412 11.05 -9.59 24.45
CA LEU A 412 10.37 -10.46 25.42
C LEU A 412 9.53 -9.67 26.41
N ALA A 413 10.03 -8.52 26.89
CA ALA A 413 9.27 -7.65 27.78
C ALA A 413 8.03 -7.06 27.08
N GLY A 414 8.14 -6.70 25.80
CA GLY A 414 7.02 -6.26 24.96
C GLY A 414 5.92 -7.32 24.85
N TYR A 415 6.29 -8.59 24.67
CA TYR A 415 5.37 -9.72 24.73
C TYR A 415 5.01 -10.18 26.16
N GLY A 416 5.46 -9.48 27.21
CA GLY A 416 5.34 -9.90 28.61
C GLY A 416 3.90 -10.23 29.02
N ARG A 417 2.96 -9.30 28.79
CA ARG A 417 1.53 -9.50 29.11
C ARG A 417 0.95 -10.71 28.40
N TYR A 418 1.29 -10.90 27.12
CA TYR A 418 0.87 -12.05 26.34
C TYR A 418 1.39 -13.36 26.94
N LEU A 419 2.68 -13.42 27.26
CA LEU A 419 3.33 -14.60 27.86
C LEU A 419 2.77 -14.91 29.25
N ASP A 420 2.48 -13.88 30.06
CA ASP A 420 1.91 -14.07 31.40
C ASP A 420 0.47 -14.60 31.33
N LEU A 421 -0.34 -14.13 30.37
CA LEU A 421 -1.69 -14.65 30.13
C LEU A 421 -1.69 -16.10 29.63
N LEU A 422 -0.69 -16.49 28.82
CA LEU A 422 -0.48 -17.89 28.45
C LEU A 422 -0.16 -18.74 29.68
N GLN A 423 0.77 -18.29 30.53
CA GLN A 423 1.15 -19.01 31.75
C GLN A 423 0.00 -19.13 32.75
N ALA A 424 -0.82 -18.08 32.87
CA ALA A 424 -2.03 -18.06 33.68
C ALA A 424 -3.19 -18.87 33.06
N ARG A 425 -3.03 -19.42 31.85
CA ARG A 425 -4.06 -20.14 31.09
C ARG A 425 -5.35 -19.34 30.94
N ALA A 426 -5.25 -18.03 30.72
CA ALA A 426 -6.41 -17.14 30.50
C ALA A 426 -7.23 -17.51 29.26
N GLU A 427 -8.41 -16.93 29.06
CA GLU A 427 -9.26 -17.21 27.89
C GLU A 427 -8.60 -16.82 26.55
N PRO A 428 -8.85 -17.56 25.44
CA PRO A 428 -8.21 -17.32 24.14
C PRO A 428 -8.39 -15.90 23.59
N ASP A 429 -9.55 -15.29 23.79
CA ASP A 429 -9.84 -13.93 23.29
C ASP A 429 -8.89 -12.89 23.90
N LEU A 430 -8.74 -12.88 25.22
CA LEU A 430 -7.82 -11.99 25.93
C LEU A 430 -6.36 -12.18 25.50
N ILE A 431 -5.97 -13.42 25.21
CA ILE A 431 -4.63 -13.77 24.74
C ILE A 431 -4.40 -13.21 23.33
N ILE A 432 -5.38 -13.33 22.42
CA ILE A 432 -5.30 -12.79 21.06
C ILE A 432 -5.25 -11.26 21.10
N GLN A 433 -6.06 -10.63 21.94
CA GLN A 433 -6.04 -9.18 22.13
C GLN A 433 -4.68 -8.71 22.66
N ALA A 434 -4.14 -9.37 23.69
CA ALA A 434 -2.83 -9.05 24.24
C ALA A 434 -1.68 -9.24 23.22
N PHE A 435 -1.79 -10.21 22.31
CA PHE A 435 -0.80 -10.39 21.25
C PHE A 435 -0.79 -9.21 20.25
N ASN A 436 -1.94 -8.57 20.02
CA ASN A 436 -2.03 -7.39 19.13
C ASN A 436 -1.50 -6.10 19.78
N GLU A 437 -1.16 -6.12 21.07
CA GLU A 437 -0.60 -4.95 21.76
C GLU A 437 0.86 -4.68 21.37
N TYR A 438 1.64 -5.73 21.07
CA TYR A 438 3.06 -5.59 20.71
C TYR A 438 3.37 -6.35 19.41
N GLN A 439 4.08 -5.69 18.48
CA GLN A 439 4.52 -6.35 17.25
C GLN A 439 5.92 -5.95 16.80
N LEU A 440 6.71 -6.94 16.41
CA LEU A 440 8.02 -6.75 15.81
C LEU A 440 7.92 -6.68 14.28
N LEU A 441 8.43 -5.59 13.72
CA LEU A 441 8.44 -5.30 12.30
C LEU A 441 9.88 -5.32 11.77
N CYS A 442 10.09 -5.95 10.62
CA CYS A 442 11.38 -5.94 9.93
C CYS A 442 11.23 -5.69 8.43
N ALA A 443 12.31 -5.25 7.78
CA ALA A 443 12.31 -5.00 6.35
C ALA A 443 12.47 -6.28 5.51
N LEU A 444 13.28 -7.23 6.00
CA LEU A 444 13.73 -8.39 5.24
C LEU A 444 12.91 -9.66 5.56
N ARG A 445 12.86 -10.61 4.63
CA ARG A 445 12.23 -11.93 4.85
C ARG A 445 13.18 -12.95 5.46
N GLU A 446 14.42 -12.94 5.00
CA GLU A 446 15.47 -13.89 5.38
C GLU A 446 16.66 -13.21 6.06
N GLY A 447 17.57 -14.01 6.61
CA GLY A 447 18.76 -13.54 7.31
C GLY A 447 18.52 -13.15 8.77
N PRO A 448 19.56 -12.66 9.47
CA PRO A 448 19.52 -12.43 10.93
C PRO A 448 18.49 -11.39 11.39
N PHE A 449 18.18 -10.43 10.52
CA PHE A 449 17.21 -9.35 10.76
C PHE A 449 15.91 -9.55 9.97
N GLY A 450 15.76 -10.69 9.28
CA GLY A 450 14.55 -11.02 8.54
C GLY A 450 13.56 -11.83 9.37
N VAL A 451 12.31 -11.93 8.90
CA VAL A 451 11.24 -12.70 9.56
C VAL A 451 11.69 -14.12 9.95
N ALA A 452 12.32 -14.86 9.03
CA ALA A 452 12.75 -16.23 9.29
C ALA A 452 13.77 -16.32 10.45
N GLY A 453 14.82 -15.49 10.40
CA GLY A 453 15.87 -15.48 11.43
C GLY A 453 15.39 -14.93 12.77
N LEU A 454 14.58 -13.87 12.77
CA LEU A 454 14.02 -13.29 14.00
C LEU A 454 13.09 -14.27 14.69
N ASN A 455 12.18 -14.92 13.95
CA ASN A 455 11.31 -15.94 14.54
C ASN A 455 12.10 -17.06 15.21
N GLU A 456 13.13 -17.58 14.55
CA GLU A 456 13.98 -18.64 15.11
C GLU A 456 14.72 -18.17 16.38
N ARG A 457 15.31 -16.97 16.35
CA ARG A 457 16.09 -16.42 17.47
C ARG A 457 15.21 -16.08 18.67
N ILE A 458 14.02 -15.51 18.45
CA ILE A 458 13.05 -15.22 19.49
C ILE A 458 12.57 -16.52 20.15
N GLU A 459 12.23 -17.54 19.37
CA GLU A 459 11.83 -18.85 19.91
C GLU A 459 12.95 -19.49 20.75
N GLN A 460 14.19 -19.45 20.26
CA GLN A 460 15.35 -19.98 20.98
C GLN A 460 15.56 -19.22 22.31
N PHE A 461 15.43 -17.89 22.30
CA PHE A 461 15.61 -17.06 23.48
C PHE A 461 14.50 -17.25 24.52
N MET A 462 13.24 -17.38 24.07
CA MET A 462 12.09 -17.72 24.92
C MET A 462 12.27 -19.09 25.59
N GLN A 463 12.83 -20.07 24.86
CA GLN A 463 13.11 -21.40 25.40
C GLN A 463 14.21 -21.35 26.48
N GLN A 464 15.29 -20.59 26.24
CA GLN A 464 16.37 -20.40 27.22
C GLN A 464 15.88 -19.76 28.53
N LYS A 465 14.99 -18.77 28.44
CA LYS A 465 14.38 -18.09 29.60
C LYS A 465 13.16 -18.84 30.17
N ARG A 466 12.87 -20.06 29.69
CA ARG A 466 11.76 -20.93 30.12
C ARG A 466 10.36 -20.29 30.00
N LYS A 467 10.18 -19.36 29.05
CA LYS A 467 8.89 -18.72 28.78
C LYS A 467 7.98 -19.61 27.92
N ILE A 468 8.55 -20.46 27.08
CA ILE A 468 7.84 -21.45 26.27
C ILE A 468 8.49 -22.82 26.39
N HIS A 469 7.69 -23.88 26.25
CA HIS A 469 8.16 -25.27 26.21
C HIS A 469 8.01 -25.81 24.79
N ARG A 470 9.13 -25.95 24.07
CA ARG A 470 9.15 -26.50 22.71
C ARG A 470 9.54 -27.97 22.74
N HIS A 471 8.77 -28.81 22.07
CA HIS A 471 9.14 -30.20 21.83
C HIS A 471 9.96 -30.31 20.54
N PRO A 472 11.14 -30.97 20.55
CA PRO A 472 12.01 -31.04 19.38
C PRO A 472 11.35 -31.72 18.17
N HIS A 473 10.41 -32.64 18.41
CA HIS A 473 9.73 -33.42 17.37
C HIS A 473 8.39 -32.80 16.90
N SER A 474 7.93 -31.70 17.52
CA SER A 474 6.68 -31.04 17.14
C SER A 474 6.95 -29.61 16.71
N ARG A 475 6.42 -29.24 15.54
CA ARG A 475 6.39 -27.84 15.09
C ARG A 475 5.38 -27.00 15.89
N TRP A 476 4.47 -27.65 16.60
CA TRP A 476 3.44 -27.00 17.41
C TRP A 476 3.80 -27.06 18.88
N TYR A 477 3.79 -25.89 19.50
CA TYR A 477 3.91 -25.69 20.94
C TYR A 477 2.82 -24.72 21.38
N GLU A 478 2.40 -24.82 22.64
CA GLU A 478 1.41 -23.92 23.23
C GLU A 478 1.96 -22.49 23.29
N GLY A 479 1.17 -21.52 22.84
CA GLY A 479 1.57 -20.11 22.75
C GLY A 479 2.26 -19.73 21.44
N ARG A 480 2.33 -20.61 20.43
CA ARG A 480 2.89 -20.25 19.12
C ARG A 480 1.92 -19.33 18.35
N PRO A 481 2.31 -18.10 17.98
CA PRO A 481 1.53 -17.29 17.05
C PRO A 481 1.80 -17.73 15.60
N VAL A 482 0.74 -17.88 14.81
CA VAL A 482 0.82 -18.20 13.38
C VAL A 482 0.05 -17.18 12.56
N MET A 483 0.58 -16.85 11.38
CA MET A 483 -0.08 -16.01 10.40
C MET A 483 -0.44 -16.83 9.17
N ILE A 484 -1.66 -16.68 8.68
CA ILE A 484 -2.12 -17.31 7.44
C ILE A 484 -1.45 -16.65 6.25
N ALA A 485 -0.91 -17.45 5.32
CA ALA A 485 -0.23 -16.99 4.11
C ALA A 485 -1.13 -17.01 2.87
N ARG A 486 -2.21 -17.80 2.87
CA ARG A 486 -3.18 -17.90 1.76
C ARG A 486 -4.62 -17.84 2.25
N ASN A 487 -5.46 -17.10 1.53
CA ASN A 487 -6.89 -17.01 1.83
C ASN A 487 -7.56 -18.39 1.74
N ASP A 488 -8.44 -18.69 2.68
CA ASP A 488 -9.31 -19.86 2.70
C ASP A 488 -10.76 -19.42 2.98
N SER A 489 -11.61 -19.54 1.96
CA SER A 489 -13.02 -19.16 2.05
C SER A 489 -13.86 -20.11 2.90
N ALA A 490 -13.50 -21.39 2.98
CA ALA A 490 -14.25 -22.37 3.77
C ALA A 490 -14.07 -22.13 5.28
N LEU A 491 -12.86 -21.72 5.66
CA LEU A 491 -12.56 -21.32 7.03
C LEU A 491 -12.83 -19.84 7.30
N GLY A 492 -13.04 -19.02 6.27
CA GLY A 492 -13.19 -17.57 6.41
C GLY A 492 -11.93 -16.91 6.97
N LEU A 493 -10.76 -17.49 6.69
CA LEU A 493 -9.46 -17.00 7.12
C LEU A 493 -8.75 -16.35 5.93
N PHE A 494 -8.12 -15.21 6.15
CA PHE A 494 -7.47 -14.44 5.10
C PHE A 494 -5.95 -14.34 5.32
N ASN A 495 -5.22 -14.11 4.24
CA ASN A 495 -3.79 -13.84 4.27
C ASN A 495 -3.52 -12.62 5.18
N GLY A 496 -2.64 -12.81 6.17
CA GLY A 496 -2.34 -11.81 7.19
C GLY A 496 -3.14 -11.95 8.49
N ASP A 497 -4.09 -12.88 8.57
CA ASP A 497 -4.81 -13.18 9.81
C ASP A 497 -3.90 -13.93 10.78
N ILE A 498 -3.96 -13.53 12.05
CA ILE A 498 -3.13 -14.05 13.12
C ILE A 498 -3.97 -14.96 13.99
N GLY A 499 -3.46 -16.17 14.25
CA GLY A 499 -4.03 -17.13 15.17
C GLY A 499 -3.01 -17.61 16.18
N ILE A 500 -3.49 -18.10 17.32
CA ILE A 500 -2.63 -18.51 18.44
C ILE A 500 -2.89 -19.96 18.78
N ALA A 501 -1.82 -20.77 18.77
CA ALA A 501 -1.88 -22.18 19.14
C ALA A 501 -2.03 -22.33 20.66
N LEU A 502 -3.13 -22.92 21.11
CA LEU A 502 -3.44 -23.14 22.52
C LEU A 502 -3.99 -24.57 22.70
N ASP A 503 -3.68 -25.19 23.84
CA ASP A 503 -4.32 -26.44 24.24
C ASP A 503 -5.27 -26.19 25.41
N ARG A 504 -6.56 -26.45 25.20
CA ARG A 504 -7.62 -26.25 26.19
C ARG A 504 -8.19 -27.58 26.69
N GLY A 505 -7.35 -28.62 26.73
CA GLY A 505 -7.72 -29.97 27.17
C GLY A 505 -8.40 -30.81 26.08
N GLN A 506 -8.59 -30.25 24.89
CA GLN A 506 -9.13 -30.94 23.70
C GLN A 506 -8.05 -31.20 22.64
N GLY A 507 -6.77 -31.03 23.01
CA GLY A 507 -5.63 -31.04 22.12
C GLY A 507 -5.32 -29.65 21.53
N THR A 508 -4.15 -29.54 20.90
CA THR A 508 -3.68 -28.29 20.31
C THR A 508 -4.61 -27.81 19.20
N ARG A 509 -5.15 -26.60 19.37
CA ARG A 509 -5.95 -25.89 18.36
C ARG A 509 -5.43 -24.47 18.17
N VAL A 510 -5.65 -23.91 17.00
CA VAL A 510 -5.30 -22.52 16.71
C VAL A 510 -6.57 -21.68 16.76
N TRP A 511 -6.53 -20.63 17.57
CA TRP A 511 -7.65 -19.74 17.83
C TRP A 511 -7.47 -18.43 17.07
N PHE A 512 -8.51 -18.01 16.36
CA PHE A 512 -8.58 -16.77 15.58
C PHE A 512 -9.70 -15.89 16.09
N ALA A 513 -9.45 -14.59 16.18
CA ALA A 513 -10.49 -13.60 16.41
C ALA A 513 -11.14 -13.23 15.07
N MET A 514 -12.44 -13.48 14.94
CA MET A 514 -13.21 -13.16 13.75
C MET A 514 -13.73 -11.70 13.83
N PRO A 515 -14.02 -11.04 12.69
CA PRO A 515 -14.48 -9.64 12.69
C PRO A 515 -15.84 -9.41 13.38
N ASP A 516 -16.66 -10.46 13.54
CA ASP A 516 -17.92 -10.44 14.27
C ASP A 516 -17.73 -10.49 15.80
N GLY A 517 -16.48 -10.59 16.28
CA GLY A 517 -16.12 -10.72 17.68
C GLY A 517 -16.12 -12.17 18.20
N ASN A 518 -16.48 -13.15 17.37
CA ASN A 518 -16.43 -14.55 17.76
C ASN A 518 -15.00 -15.09 17.68
N ILE A 519 -14.67 -16.04 18.56
CA ILE A 519 -13.42 -16.80 18.47
C ILE A 519 -13.65 -18.12 17.73
N LYS A 520 -12.82 -18.39 16.72
CA LYS A 520 -12.88 -19.61 15.92
C LYS A 520 -11.66 -20.47 16.20
N SER A 521 -11.89 -21.73 16.59
CA SER A 521 -10.81 -22.69 16.79
C SER A 521 -10.69 -23.66 15.60
N VAL A 522 -9.47 -23.80 15.07
CA VAL A 522 -9.16 -24.65 13.92
C VAL A 522 -8.05 -25.63 14.30
N GLN A 523 -8.17 -26.88 13.84
CA GLN A 523 -7.10 -27.86 14.04
C GLN A 523 -5.88 -27.51 13.18
N PRO A 524 -4.65 -27.68 13.70
CA PRO A 524 -3.42 -27.44 12.94
C PRO A 524 -3.37 -28.06 11.54
N SER A 525 -3.91 -29.27 11.37
CA SER A 525 -3.94 -30.01 10.10
C SER A 525 -4.90 -29.43 9.06
N ARG A 526 -5.88 -28.61 9.49
CA ARG A 526 -6.86 -27.96 8.61
C ARG A 526 -6.45 -26.54 8.21
N LEU A 527 -5.38 -26.00 8.80
CA LEU A 527 -4.93 -24.67 8.45
C LEU A 527 -4.39 -24.65 7.02
N PRO A 528 -4.71 -23.61 6.24
CA PRO A 528 -4.03 -23.36 4.98
C PRO A 528 -2.54 -23.06 5.24
N GLU A 529 -1.78 -22.76 4.18
CA GLU A 529 -0.39 -22.32 4.32
C GLU A 529 -0.25 -21.21 5.37
N HIS A 530 0.67 -21.40 6.31
CA HIS A 530 0.86 -20.52 7.45
C HIS A 530 2.32 -20.48 7.91
N GLU A 531 2.71 -19.37 8.53
CA GLU A 531 4.06 -19.08 9.01
C GLU A 531 4.02 -18.68 10.49
N THR A 532 5.13 -18.84 11.22
CA THR A 532 5.25 -18.25 12.57
C THR A 532 5.28 -16.72 12.46
N THR A 533 4.67 -16.00 13.40
CA THR A 533 4.57 -14.53 13.36
C THR A 533 5.00 -13.82 14.64
N TRP A 534 6.17 -14.14 15.18
CA TRP A 534 6.80 -13.29 16.22
C TRP A 534 7.35 -12.00 15.63
N ALA A 535 7.82 -12.06 14.39
CA ALA A 535 8.14 -10.91 13.56
C ALA A 535 7.33 -10.97 12.27
N MET A 536 6.99 -9.81 11.71
CA MET A 536 6.40 -9.69 10.39
C MET A 536 7.12 -8.63 9.56
N THR A 537 7.03 -8.76 8.23
CA THR A 537 7.55 -7.70 7.37
C THR A 537 6.68 -6.46 7.46
N VAL A 538 7.27 -5.27 7.26
CA VAL A 538 6.51 -4.01 7.16
C VAL A 538 5.42 -4.08 6.08
N HIS A 539 5.67 -4.78 4.98
CA HIS A 539 4.66 -5.03 3.94
C HIS A 539 3.45 -5.80 4.48
N LYS A 540 3.66 -6.90 5.22
CA LYS A 540 2.57 -7.71 5.78
C LYS A 540 1.81 -6.99 6.92
N SER A 541 2.40 -5.94 7.50
CA SER A 541 1.75 -5.13 8.53
C SER A 541 0.87 -4.01 7.96
N GLN A 542 0.84 -3.79 6.64
CA GLN A 542 -0.06 -2.83 6.01
C GLN A 542 -1.53 -3.15 6.35
N GLY A 543 -2.32 -2.10 6.56
CA GLY A 543 -3.67 -2.22 7.09
C GLY A 543 -3.75 -2.79 8.51
N SER A 544 -2.64 -3.06 9.21
CA SER A 544 -2.58 -3.50 10.62
C SER A 544 -2.17 -2.37 11.57
N GLU A 545 -2.53 -2.45 12.84
CA GLU A 545 -2.14 -1.44 13.85
C GLU A 545 -1.90 -2.15 15.19
N PHE A 546 -0.93 -1.65 15.95
CA PHE A 546 -0.49 -2.23 17.22
C PHE A 546 -0.32 -1.12 18.25
N ASP A 547 -0.56 -1.40 19.53
CA ASP A 547 -0.38 -0.39 20.57
C ASP A 547 1.09 0.01 20.70
N HIS A 548 1.98 -0.97 20.65
CA HIS A 548 3.43 -0.83 20.59
C HIS A 548 3.97 -1.55 19.35
N ALA A 549 4.62 -0.82 18.45
CA ALA A 549 5.36 -1.42 17.35
C ALA A 549 6.88 -1.26 17.56
N ALA A 550 7.64 -2.32 17.27
CA ALA A 550 9.09 -2.30 17.27
C ALA A 550 9.60 -2.48 15.84
N LEU A 551 10.38 -1.54 15.30
CA LEU A 551 10.97 -1.64 13.96
C LEU A 551 12.45 -2.02 14.06
N ILE A 552 12.86 -3.07 13.36
CA ILE A 552 14.25 -3.48 13.17
C ILE A 552 14.70 -3.16 11.74
N LEU A 553 15.79 -2.41 11.63
CA LEU A 553 16.50 -2.22 10.36
C LEU A 553 17.77 -3.09 10.31
N PRO A 554 18.13 -3.62 9.12
CA PRO A 554 19.37 -4.38 8.96
C PRO A 554 20.60 -3.48 9.14
N SER A 555 21.75 -4.10 9.44
CA SER A 555 23.04 -3.39 9.55
C SER A 555 23.62 -2.97 8.20
N GLN A 556 23.18 -3.60 7.09
CA GLN A 556 23.65 -3.32 5.73
C GLN A 556 22.62 -2.51 4.95
N ARG A 557 23.10 -1.69 4.01
CA ARG A 557 22.24 -0.97 3.07
C ARG A 557 21.61 -1.98 2.12
N THR A 558 20.29 -1.91 1.99
CA THR A 558 19.53 -2.73 1.04
C THR A 558 18.53 -1.83 0.32
N PRO A 559 18.22 -2.11 -0.97
CA PRO A 559 17.30 -1.29 -1.75
C PRO A 559 15.87 -1.33 -1.21
N VAL A 560 15.53 -2.35 -0.40
CA VAL A 560 14.23 -2.51 0.25
C VAL A 560 14.00 -1.46 1.34
N VAL A 561 15.06 -0.96 1.99
CA VAL A 561 14.95 -0.04 3.12
C VAL A 561 14.90 1.40 2.60
N THR A 562 13.68 1.92 2.43
CA THR A 562 13.38 3.27 1.92
C THR A 562 12.61 4.11 2.94
N ARG A 563 12.44 5.40 2.62
CA ARG A 563 11.67 6.35 3.44
C ARG A 563 10.25 5.85 3.71
N GLU A 564 9.55 5.40 2.67
CA GLU A 564 8.16 4.94 2.74
C GLU A 564 8.02 3.68 3.61
N LEU A 565 9.03 2.78 3.59
CA LEU A 565 9.06 1.61 4.47
C LEU A 565 9.16 2.04 5.94
N VAL A 566 10.09 2.95 6.25
CA VAL A 566 10.27 3.44 7.63
C VAL A 566 9.02 4.19 8.10
N TYR A 567 8.46 5.08 7.27
CA TYR A 567 7.21 5.79 7.58
C TYR A 567 6.03 4.83 7.84
N THR A 568 5.87 3.82 6.98
CA THR A 568 4.79 2.84 7.12
C THR A 568 4.91 2.09 8.46
N ALA A 569 6.13 1.67 8.83
CA ALA A 569 6.40 1.00 10.09
C ALA A 569 6.12 1.90 11.31
N VAL A 570 6.60 3.15 11.29
CA VAL A 570 6.36 4.14 12.37
C VAL A 570 4.86 4.34 12.58
N THR A 571 4.09 4.48 11.51
CA THR A 571 2.65 4.72 11.60
C THR A 571 1.81 3.47 11.92
N ARG A 572 2.42 2.29 12.09
CA ARG A 572 1.74 1.10 12.62
C ARG A 572 1.54 1.16 14.13
N ALA A 573 2.39 1.90 14.85
CA ALA A 573 2.27 2.12 16.28
C ALA A 573 1.10 3.06 16.58
N ARG A 574 0.25 2.72 17.56
CA ARG A 574 -0.83 3.59 18.04
C ARG A 574 -0.40 4.43 19.23
N ARG A 575 0.48 3.91 20.09
CA ARG A 575 0.84 4.54 21.36
C ARG A 575 2.33 4.55 21.65
N ARG A 576 3.07 3.50 21.29
CA ARG A 576 4.50 3.37 21.55
C ARG A 576 5.26 2.85 20.33
N LEU A 577 6.45 3.36 20.10
CA LEU A 577 7.34 2.94 19.04
C LEU A 577 8.75 2.70 19.59
N SER A 578 9.32 1.54 19.30
CA SER A 578 10.75 1.27 19.51
C SER A 578 11.44 1.10 18.17
N LEU A 579 12.57 1.76 17.96
CA LEU A 579 13.34 1.70 16.73
C LEU A 579 14.74 1.14 17.00
N TYR A 580 15.05 -0.02 16.41
CA TYR A 580 16.35 -0.67 16.47
C TYR A 580 17.07 -0.49 15.13
N ALA A 581 18.00 0.47 15.08
CA ALA A 581 18.70 0.80 13.85
C ALA A 581 20.03 1.51 14.11
N ASP A 582 20.99 1.29 13.21
CA ASP A 582 22.15 2.17 13.09
C ASP A 582 21.72 3.53 12.52
N GLU A 583 22.25 4.62 13.06
CA GLU A 583 21.95 5.98 12.63
C GLU A 583 22.31 6.26 11.16
N ARG A 584 23.39 5.66 10.67
CA ARG A 584 23.84 5.78 9.28
C ARG A 584 22.85 5.13 8.33
N ILE A 585 22.32 3.96 8.70
CA ILE A 585 21.35 3.21 7.90
C ILE A 585 20.00 3.92 7.91
N LEU A 586 19.53 4.34 9.08
CA LEU A 586 18.29 5.10 9.20
C LEU A 586 18.34 6.43 8.42
N SER A 587 19.44 7.18 8.55
CA SER A 587 19.61 8.45 7.84
C SER A 587 19.70 8.25 6.32
N ALA A 588 20.29 7.15 5.86
CA ALA A 588 20.31 6.79 4.44
C ALA A 588 18.90 6.41 3.97
N ALA A 589 18.17 5.58 4.73
CA ALA A 589 16.81 5.17 4.44
C ALA A 589 15.86 6.36 4.27
N ILE A 590 15.94 7.35 5.18
CA ILE A 590 15.11 8.55 5.14
C ILE A 590 15.43 9.41 3.90
N ALA A 591 16.68 9.44 3.45
CA ALA A 591 17.05 10.15 2.23
C ALA A 591 16.52 9.46 0.96
N THR A 592 16.59 8.13 0.93
CA THR A 592 16.21 7.33 -0.24
C THR A 592 14.70 7.17 -0.33
N ARG A 593 14.10 7.86 -1.30
CA ARG A 593 12.69 7.68 -1.66
C ARG A 593 12.53 6.44 -2.55
N THR A 594 11.43 5.71 -2.39
CA THR A 594 11.07 4.68 -3.37
C THR A 594 10.72 5.34 -4.71
N GLU A 595 11.55 5.14 -5.72
CA GLU A 595 11.27 5.59 -7.08
C GLU A 595 10.50 4.51 -7.84
N ARG A 596 9.34 4.87 -8.39
CA ARG A 596 8.66 4.05 -9.40
C ARG A 596 8.43 4.91 -10.63
N ARG A 597 9.10 4.54 -11.72
CA ARG A 597 9.04 5.31 -12.96
C ARG A 597 7.75 4.98 -13.68
N SER A 598 7.00 6.01 -14.05
CA SER A 598 5.77 5.93 -14.82
C SER A 598 5.69 7.11 -15.78
N GLY A 599 4.90 6.97 -16.83
CA GLY A 599 4.51 8.07 -17.71
C GLY A 599 3.27 8.82 -17.23
N LEU A 600 2.63 8.40 -16.14
CA LEU A 600 1.39 9.03 -15.63
C LEU A 600 1.54 10.54 -15.43
N ALA A 601 2.65 11.00 -14.86
CA ALA A 601 2.90 12.42 -14.70
C ALA A 601 2.89 13.16 -16.05
N ALA A 602 3.60 12.64 -17.05
CA ALA A 602 3.59 13.24 -18.39
C ALA A 602 2.19 13.20 -19.02
N LEU A 603 1.44 12.10 -18.84
CA LEU A 603 0.09 11.93 -19.39
C LEU A 603 -0.96 12.84 -18.72
N PHE A 604 -0.76 13.23 -17.46
CA PHE A 604 -1.61 14.21 -16.78
C PHE A 604 -1.28 15.66 -17.15
N SER A 605 -0.03 15.92 -17.50
CA SER A 605 0.45 17.24 -17.92
C SER A 605 0.20 17.53 -19.41
N SER A 606 0.30 16.52 -20.28
CA SER A 606 -0.07 16.64 -21.69
C SER A 606 -1.60 16.68 -21.79
N ARG A 607 -2.16 17.80 -22.28
CA ARG A 607 -3.51 17.74 -22.87
C ARG A 607 -3.42 16.72 -24.00
N GLY A 608 -4.19 15.64 -23.90
CA GLY A 608 -4.13 14.47 -24.76
C GLY A 608 -4.13 14.77 -26.25
#